data_AF-A0A109UVZ1-F1
#
_entry.id   AF-A0A109UVZ1-F1
#
_cell.length_a   1.000
_cell.length_b   1.000
_cell.length_c   1.000
_cell.angle_alpha   90.00
_cell.angle_beta   90.00
_cell.angle_gamma   90.00
#
_symmetry.space_group_name_H-M   'P 1'
#
loop_
_entity.id
_entity.type
_entity.pdbx_description
1 polymer ?
#
loop_
_entity_poly.entity_id
_entity_poly.type
_entity_poly.pdbx_seq_one_letter_code
_entity_poly.pdbx_strand_id
1 'polypeptide(L)'
;MDLMFNVSGFNEEKEEFSTSKKDVLKFLKIIGVDSRFISYTPQKIYINNLRFSKFSRTRQATFNKQYPDIEVVRNSLFQKICSKSSKHLALEIEPNSSILMPDDNFIIELIMEPYTRKYGVKLVYEGDYDLKVNPLILDDQVNDIFEGIFSGDGLNFSKKSDEIYPLINVPLDWINSFLEMDNQELIENKNKNELAISFSEFLEDVAPQYKENVVKAAQFIEEKLETE
;
A
#
# COMPACT_ATOMS: atom_id res chain seq x y z
N MET A 1 -31.93 -4.36 -33.94
CA MET A 1 -30.79 -3.49 -34.28
C MET A 1 -29.66 -3.88 -33.36
N ASP A 2 -28.93 -4.92 -33.75
CA ASP A 2 -27.74 -5.38 -33.04
C ASP A 2 -26.54 -4.62 -33.59
N LEU A 3 -25.92 -3.82 -32.74
CA LEU A 3 -24.59 -3.27 -33.00
C LEU A 3 -23.56 -4.37 -32.71
N MET A 4 -23.31 -5.21 -33.71
CA MET A 4 -22.10 -6.02 -33.77
C MET A 4 -20.90 -5.08 -33.77
N PHE A 5 -20.18 -5.03 -32.65
CA PHE A 5 -18.82 -4.51 -32.62
C PHE A 5 -17.95 -5.46 -33.44
N ASN A 6 -17.70 -5.06 -34.68
CA ASN A 6 -16.83 -5.75 -35.61
C ASN A 6 -15.38 -5.57 -35.13
N VAL A 7 -14.86 -6.57 -34.42
CA VAL A 7 -13.45 -6.68 -34.04
C VAL A 7 -12.68 -7.27 -35.23
N SER A 8 -12.68 -6.56 -36.35
CA SER A 8 -11.85 -6.88 -37.52
C SER A 8 -10.90 -5.70 -37.78
N GLY A 9 -9.83 -5.69 -36.99
CA GLY A 9 -8.79 -4.66 -37.08
C GLY A 9 -7.54 -4.95 -36.24
N PHE A 10 -7.35 -6.19 -35.78
CA PHE A 10 -6.05 -6.62 -35.29
C PHE A 10 -5.30 -7.22 -36.47
N ASN A 11 -4.41 -6.42 -37.06
CA ASN A 11 -3.31 -6.98 -37.85
C ASN A 11 -2.59 -8.00 -36.96
N GLU A 12 -2.57 -9.25 -37.41
CA GLU A 12 -1.81 -10.35 -36.83
C GLU A 12 -0.31 -10.17 -37.08
N GLU A 13 0.28 -9.11 -36.53
CA GLU A 13 1.65 -9.26 -36.05
C GLU A 13 1.51 -9.95 -34.70
N LYS A 14 1.95 -11.22 -34.62
CA LYS A 14 2.13 -11.90 -33.35
C LYS A 14 3.20 -11.11 -32.59
N GLU A 15 2.79 -10.06 -31.88
CA GLU A 15 3.65 -9.40 -30.90
C GLU A 15 4.01 -10.48 -29.88
N GLU A 16 5.24 -10.97 -29.95
CA GLU A 16 5.78 -11.89 -28.95
C GLU A 16 5.93 -11.11 -27.65
N PHE A 17 4.99 -11.32 -26.73
CA PHE A 17 5.10 -10.78 -25.38
C PHE A 17 6.17 -11.54 -24.61
N SER A 18 7.18 -10.84 -24.10
CA SER A 18 8.13 -11.40 -23.14
C SER A 18 7.56 -11.36 -21.72
N THR A 19 8.26 -11.98 -20.76
CA THR A 19 7.96 -11.86 -19.32
C THR A 19 8.44 -10.54 -18.70
N SER A 20 8.94 -9.60 -19.52
CA SER A 20 9.36 -8.29 -19.01
C SER A 20 8.19 -7.52 -18.41
N LYS A 21 8.47 -6.72 -17.36
CA LYS A 21 7.47 -5.85 -16.73
C LYS A 21 6.69 -5.00 -17.75
N LYS A 22 7.40 -4.46 -18.75
CA LYS A 22 6.80 -3.60 -19.78
C LYS A 22 5.74 -4.35 -20.60
N ASP A 23 6.05 -5.58 -21.01
CA ASP A 23 5.17 -6.40 -21.85
C ASP A 23 3.97 -6.93 -21.07
N VAL A 24 4.19 -7.35 -19.82
CA VAL A 24 3.10 -7.76 -18.91
C VAL A 24 2.11 -6.60 -18.71
N LEU A 25 2.62 -5.40 -18.40
CA LEU A 25 1.78 -4.21 -18.22
C LEU A 25 1.08 -3.78 -19.52
N LYS A 26 1.74 -3.89 -20.67
CA LYS A 26 1.14 -3.63 -21.99
C LYS A 26 0.00 -4.60 -22.26
N PHE A 27 0.20 -5.89 -22.00
CA PHE A 27 -0.82 -6.92 -22.19
C PHE A 27 -2.04 -6.70 -21.29
N LEU A 28 -1.82 -6.36 -20.00
CA LEU A 28 -2.90 -6.02 -19.07
C LEU A 28 -3.76 -4.87 -19.59
N LYS A 29 -3.13 -3.84 -20.16
CA LYS A 29 -3.83 -2.73 -20.80
C LYS A 29 -4.65 -3.19 -22.02
N ILE A 30 -4.09 -4.07 -22.87
CA ILE A 30 -4.78 -4.63 -24.05
C ILE A 30 -6.04 -5.40 -23.65
N ILE A 31 -5.99 -6.21 -22.59
CA ILE A 31 -7.18 -6.93 -22.10
C ILE A 31 -8.13 -6.04 -21.27
N GLY A 32 -7.85 -4.74 -21.15
CA GLY A 32 -8.69 -3.75 -20.49
C GLY A 32 -8.59 -3.73 -18.97
N VAL A 33 -7.48 -4.19 -18.40
CA VAL A 33 -7.14 -4.05 -16.98
C VAL A 33 -6.43 -2.71 -16.75
N ASP A 34 -6.87 -1.97 -15.73
CA ASP A 34 -6.22 -0.75 -15.30
C ASP A 34 -5.07 -1.08 -14.34
N SER A 35 -3.85 -1.08 -14.88
CA SER A 35 -2.64 -1.46 -14.14
C SER A 35 -2.25 -0.46 -13.04
N ARG A 36 -2.93 0.69 -12.94
CA ARG A 36 -2.75 1.63 -11.82
C ARG A 36 -3.32 1.09 -10.51
N PHE A 37 -4.16 0.05 -10.55
CA PHE A 37 -4.81 -0.53 -9.37
C PHE A 37 -4.39 -1.97 -9.10
N ILE A 38 -3.21 -2.34 -9.59
CA ILE A 38 -2.54 -3.61 -9.33
C ILE A 38 -1.08 -3.32 -8.99
N SER A 39 -0.48 -4.18 -8.19
CA SER A 39 0.97 -4.21 -7.94
C SER A 39 1.58 -5.38 -8.69
N TYR A 40 2.64 -5.12 -9.45
CA TYR A 40 3.35 -6.12 -10.24
C TYR A 40 4.66 -6.52 -9.57
N THR A 41 4.87 -7.83 -9.45
CA THR A 41 6.16 -8.47 -9.20
C THR A 41 6.43 -9.50 -10.31
N PRO A 42 7.67 -9.97 -10.51
CA PRO A 42 7.97 -10.95 -11.55
C PRO A 42 7.17 -12.26 -11.41
N GLN A 43 6.80 -12.65 -10.20
CA GLN A 43 6.08 -13.90 -9.91
C GLN A 43 4.57 -13.70 -9.69
N LYS A 44 4.15 -12.52 -9.22
CA LYS A 44 2.78 -12.27 -8.76
C LYS A 44 2.24 -10.91 -9.19
N ILE A 45 0.96 -10.86 -9.52
CA ILE A 45 0.17 -9.63 -9.65
C ILE A 45 -0.83 -9.57 -8.50
N TYR A 46 -0.71 -8.54 -7.68
CA TYR A 46 -1.63 -8.28 -6.59
C TYR A 46 -2.69 -7.29 -7.05
N ILE A 47 -3.97 -7.60 -6.77
CA ILE A 47 -5.06 -6.67 -7.07
C ILE A 47 -5.28 -5.76 -5.86
N ASN A 48 -4.94 -4.47 -6.01
CA ASN A 48 -5.07 -3.47 -4.94
C ASN A 48 -6.50 -2.99 -4.79
N ASN A 49 -7.23 -2.91 -5.91
CA ASN A 49 -8.65 -2.59 -5.93
C ASN A 49 -9.37 -3.33 -7.05
N LEU A 50 -10.28 -4.24 -6.69
CA LEU A 50 -11.00 -5.07 -7.65
C LEU A 50 -11.88 -4.26 -8.63
N ARG A 51 -12.56 -3.23 -8.13
CA ARG A 51 -13.47 -2.41 -8.93
C ARG A 51 -12.70 -1.56 -9.94
N PHE A 52 -11.65 -0.88 -9.49
CA PHE A 52 -10.92 0.06 -10.32
C PHE A 52 -9.91 -0.60 -11.26
N SER A 53 -9.31 -1.73 -10.87
CA SER A 53 -8.45 -2.52 -11.77
C SER A 53 -9.22 -3.07 -12.96
N LYS A 54 -10.55 -3.22 -12.86
CA LYS A 54 -11.40 -3.89 -13.85
C LYS A 54 -10.92 -5.32 -14.16
N PHE A 55 -10.13 -5.95 -13.29
CA PHE A 55 -9.56 -7.27 -13.54
C PHE A 55 -10.60 -8.34 -13.22
N SER A 56 -11.54 -8.59 -14.14
CA SER A 56 -12.59 -9.61 -13.98
C SER A 56 -12.01 -11.03 -14.02
N ARG A 57 -12.81 -12.03 -13.62
CA ARG A 57 -12.43 -13.46 -13.75
C ARG A 57 -12.14 -13.84 -15.19
N THR A 58 -12.91 -13.33 -16.15
CA THR A 58 -12.69 -13.55 -17.59
C THR A 58 -11.35 -12.97 -18.07
N ARG A 59 -11.02 -11.75 -17.62
CA ARG A 59 -9.71 -11.13 -17.93
C ARG A 59 -8.56 -11.89 -17.29
N GLN A 60 -8.73 -12.38 -16.06
CA GLN A 60 -7.72 -13.24 -15.43
C GLN A 60 -7.52 -14.54 -16.20
N ALA A 61 -8.59 -15.21 -16.64
CA ALA A 61 -8.46 -16.40 -17.47
C ALA A 61 -7.71 -16.13 -18.79
N THR A 62 -7.92 -14.94 -19.36
CA THR A 62 -7.17 -14.50 -20.57
C THR A 62 -5.70 -14.23 -20.24
N PHE A 63 -5.43 -13.58 -19.11
CA PHE A 63 -4.08 -13.31 -18.61
C PHE A 63 -3.31 -14.59 -18.35
N ASN A 64 -3.89 -15.54 -17.61
CA ASN A 64 -3.25 -16.82 -17.26
C ASN A 64 -2.92 -17.69 -18.47
N LYS A 65 -3.61 -17.52 -19.61
CA LYS A 65 -3.25 -18.20 -20.87
C LYS A 65 -1.95 -17.66 -21.46
N GLN A 66 -1.70 -16.36 -21.30
CA GLN A 66 -0.50 -15.69 -21.81
C GLN A 66 0.67 -15.79 -20.84
N TYR A 67 0.41 -15.65 -19.54
CA TYR A 67 1.40 -15.67 -18.48
C TYR A 67 1.01 -16.69 -17.40
N PRO A 68 1.18 -18.01 -17.67
CA PRO A 68 0.80 -19.06 -16.73
C PRO A 68 1.65 -19.04 -15.45
N ASP A 69 2.89 -18.55 -15.54
CA ASP A 69 3.86 -18.53 -14.42
C ASP A 69 3.67 -17.33 -13.47
N ILE A 70 2.83 -16.36 -13.85
CA ILE A 70 2.54 -15.19 -13.01
C ILE A 70 1.21 -15.40 -12.30
N GLU A 71 1.27 -15.58 -10.99
CA GLU A 71 0.08 -15.79 -10.17
C GLU A 71 -0.70 -14.47 -10.00
N VAL A 72 -2.03 -14.53 -10.10
CA VAL A 72 -2.90 -13.37 -9.84
C VAL A 72 -3.52 -13.50 -8.44
N VAL A 73 -3.03 -12.69 -7.52
CA VAL A 73 -3.43 -12.67 -6.10
C VAL A 73 -4.65 -11.78 -5.89
N ARG A 74 -5.76 -12.40 -5.51
CA ARG A 74 -7.03 -11.72 -5.15
C ARG A 74 -7.29 -11.78 -3.65
N ASN A 75 -6.49 -11.08 -2.88
CA ASN A 75 -6.61 -11.06 -1.42
C ASN A 75 -7.45 -9.85 -0.94
N SER A 76 -8.51 -10.10 -0.17
CA SER A 76 -9.40 -9.04 0.33
C SER A 76 -8.76 -8.21 1.46
N LEU A 77 -7.90 -8.80 2.27
CA LEU A 77 -7.13 -8.10 3.31
C LEU A 77 -6.12 -7.15 2.67
N PHE A 78 -5.37 -7.60 1.66
CA PHE A 78 -4.48 -6.74 0.88
C PHE A 78 -5.23 -5.55 0.24
N GLN A 79 -6.42 -5.79 -0.31
CA GLN A 79 -7.26 -4.70 -0.85
C GLN A 79 -7.69 -3.70 0.23
N LYS A 80 -7.97 -4.15 1.46
CA LYS A 80 -8.26 -3.26 2.60
C LYS A 80 -7.03 -2.44 2.98
N ILE A 81 -5.85 -3.07 3.07
CA ILE A 81 -4.57 -2.40 3.34
C ILE A 81 -4.32 -1.31 2.29
N CYS A 82 -4.41 -1.65 1.00
CA CYS A 82 -4.27 -0.69 -0.09
C CYS A 82 -5.27 0.45 -0.03
N SER A 83 -6.53 0.17 0.33
CA SER A 83 -7.58 1.17 0.44
C SER A 83 -7.31 2.15 1.58
N LYS A 84 -6.83 1.66 2.74
CA LYS A 84 -6.40 2.53 3.85
C LYS A 84 -5.19 3.37 3.47
N SER A 85 -4.17 2.74 2.89
CA SER A 85 -2.93 3.40 2.46
C SER A 85 -3.22 4.52 1.44
N SER A 86 -4.08 4.25 0.45
CA SER A 86 -4.37 5.21 -0.62
C SER A 86 -5.04 6.50 -0.18
N LYS A 87 -5.77 6.50 0.95
CA LYS A 87 -6.41 7.71 1.47
C LYS A 87 -5.40 8.75 1.93
N HIS A 88 -4.28 8.29 2.46
CA HIS A 88 -3.21 9.15 2.94
C HIS A 88 -2.26 9.53 1.80
N LEU A 89 -1.79 8.53 1.04
CA LEU A 89 -0.85 8.73 -0.07
C LEU A 89 -1.38 9.65 -1.17
N ALA A 90 -2.70 9.71 -1.37
CA ALA A 90 -3.30 10.61 -2.36
C ALA A 90 -3.17 12.10 -2.00
N LEU A 91 -2.91 12.43 -0.73
CA LEU A 91 -2.72 13.80 -0.25
C LEU A 91 -1.24 14.21 -0.25
N GLU A 92 -0.33 13.25 -0.14
CA GLU A 92 1.10 13.49 0.06
C GLU A 92 1.95 13.32 -1.21
N ILE A 93 1.54 12.45 -2.13
CA ILE A 93 2.35 12.15 -3.31
C ILE A 93 2.13 13.20 -4.40
N GLU A 94 3.21 13.91 -4.72
CA GLU A 94 3.26 14.80 -5.88
C GLU A 94 3.57 14.04 -7.19
N PRO A 95 2.97 14.43 -8.33
CA PRO A 95 3.28 13.84 -9.62
C PRO A 95 4.75 13.97 -10.03
N ASN A 96 5.32 12.89 -10.58
CA ASN A 96 6.71 12.77 -11.04
C ASN A 96 7.80 12.98 -9.98
N SER A 97 7.43 12.96 -8.69
CA SER A 97 8.38 13.02 -7.58
C SER A 97 9.29 11.78 -7.52
N SER A 98 10.48 11.97 -6.97
CA SER A 98 11.43 10.91 -6.63
C SER A 98 11.24 10.53 -5.16
N ILE A 99 10.92 9.28 -4.90
CA ILE A 99 10.55 8.77 -3.58
C ILE A 99 11.59 7.76 -3.12
N LEU A 100 12.28 8.05 -2.01
CA LEU A 100 13.21 7.15 -1.37
C LEU A 100 12.45 6.02 -0.65
N MET A 101 12.69 4.79 -1.08
CA MET A 101 12.14 3.57 -0.48
C MET A 101 12.97 3.14 0.73
N PRO A 102 12.35 2.55 1.76
CA PRO A 102 13.10 1.91 2.85
C PRO A 102 13.72 0.60 2.36
N ASP A 103 14.82 0.21 3.00
CA ASP A 103 15.44 -1.09 2.78
C ASP A 103 14.48 -2.22 3.21
N ASP A 104 14.44 -3.29 2.41
CA ASP A 104 13.82 -4.58 2.72
C ASP A 104 12.39 -4.52 3.32
N ASN A 105 11.48 -3.75 2.70
CA ASN A 105 10.08 -3.71 3.11
C ASN A 105 9.11 -4.11 1.99
N PHE A 106 8.85 -5.41 1.88
CA PHE A 106 8.03 -6.00 0.83
C PHE A 106 6.63 -5.38 0.69
N ILE A 107 5.92 -5.18 1.81
CA ILE A 107 4.55 -4.63 1.76
C ILE A 107 4.52 -3.19 1.24
N ILE A 108 5.53 -2.38 1.60
CA ILE A 108 5.67 -1.01 1.12
C ILE A 108 6.01 -1.01 -0.37
N GLU A 109 6.91 -1.87 -0.82
CA GLU A 109 7.19 -2.02 -2.25
C GLU A 109 5.91 -2.33 -3.02
N LEU A 110 5.12 -3.30 -2.56
CA LEU A 110 3.84 -3.61 -3.16
C LEU A 110 2.90 -2.40 -3.18
N ILE A 111 2.75 -1.66 -2.08
CA ILE A 111 1.84 -0.51 -2.02
C ILE A 111 2.29 0.62 -2.94
N MET A 112 3.59 0.88 -3.04
CA MET A 112 4.16 2.00 -3.78
C MET A 112 4.30 1.71 -5.29
N GLU A 113 4.47 0.45 -5.68
CA GLU A 113 4.69 0.04 -7.08
C GLU A 113 3.66 0.63 -8.08
N PRO A 114 2.33 0.64 -7.83
CA PRO A 114 1.36 1.23 -8.74
C PRO A 114 1.45 2.76 -8.85
N TYR A 115 2.04 3.45 -7.87
CA TYR A 115 2.16 4.91 -7.90
C TYR A 115 3.10 5.37 -9.01
N THR A 116 4.06 4.53 -9.42
CA THR A 116 4.90 4.75 -10.61
C THR A 116 4.06 4.95 -11.88
N ARG A 117 2.86 4.35 -11.93
CA ARG A 117 1.92 4.48 -13.05
C ARG A 117 0.79 5.47 -12.79
N LYS A 118 0.35 5.65 -11.55
CA LYS A 118 -0.70 6.63 -11.20
C LYS A 118 -0.23 8.06 -11.37
N TYR A 119 0.97 8.35 -10.87
CA TYR A 119 1.50 9.69 -10.72
C TYR A 119 2.87 9.87 -11.40
N GLY A 120 3.43 8.81 -12.01
CA GLY A 120 4.74 8.89 -12.67
C GLY A 120 5.92 8.97 -11.70
N VAL A 121 5.72 8.63 -10.42
CA VAL A 121 6.78 8.70 -9.40
C VAL A 121 7.93 7.77 -9.74
N LYS A 122 9.13 8.17 -9.34
CA LYS A 122 10.34 7.35 -9.42
C LYS A 122 10.66 6.80 -8.05
N LEU A 123 10.61 5.49 -7.88
CA LEU A 123 11.06 4.86 -6.65
C LEU A 123 12.58 4.71 -6.72
N VAL A 124 13.30 5.33 -5.78
CA VAL A 124 14.75 5.29 -5.65
C VAL A 124 15.12 4.61 -4.34
N TYR A 125 16.30 3.97 -4.31
CA TYR A 125 16.80 3.26 -3.13
C TYR A 125 18.03 3.94 -2.53
N GLU A 126 18.68 4.81 -3.29
CA GLU A 126 19.83 5.62 -2.86
C GLU A 126 19.83 6.94 -3.65
N GLY A 127 20.53 7.96 -3.13
CA GLY A 127 20.75 9.24 -3.81
C GLY A 127 19.70 10.31 -3.50
N ASP A 128 19.52 11.24 -4.44
CA ASP A 128 18.63 12.40 -4.28
C ASP A 128 17.15 12.00 -4.38
N TYR A 129 16.33 12.55 -3.47
CA TYR A 129 14.89 12.30 -3.39
C TYR A 129 14.13 13.57 -2.99
N ASP A 130 12.86 13.62 -3.38
CA ASP A 130 11.93 14.69 -2.99
C ASP A 130 11.17 14.30 -1.71
N LEU A 131 10.81 13.02 -1.59
CA LEU A 131 10.07 12.46 -0.45
C LEU A 131 10.72 11.16 0.01
N LYS A 132 10.62 10.86 1.30
CA LYS A 132 11.10 9.62 1.90
C LYS A 132 9.95 8.80 2.45
N VAL A 133 9.90 7.51 2.13
CA VAL A 133 8.91 6.62 2.73
C VAL A 133 9.32 6.26 4.15
N ASN A 134 8.42 6.52 5.10
CA ASN A 134 8.53 6.05 6.46
C ASN A 134 7.58 4.85 6.67
N PRO A 135 8.09 3.68 7.11
CA PRO A 135 7.29 2.47 7.29
C PRO A 135 6.44 2.47 8.57
N LEU A 136 6.27 3.60 9.26
CA LEU A 136 5.48 3.71 10.49
C LEU A 136 4.06 3.15 10.29
N ILE A 137 3.69 2.21 11.17
CA ILE A 137 2.39 1.54 11.17
C ILE A 137 1.48 2.12 12.27
N LEU A 138 0.21 1.74 12.27
CA LEU A 138 -0.76 2.24 13.24
C LEU A 138 -0.37 1.89 14.69
N ASP A 139 0.05 0.65 14.92
CA ASP A 139 0.38 0.13 16.24
C ASP A 139 1.60 0.85 16.85
N ASP A 140 2.66 1.04 16.07
CA ASP A 140 3.84 1.81 16.49
C ASP A 140 3.45 3.26 16.86
N GLN A 141 2.63 3.93 16.04
CA GLN A 141 2.18 5.29 16.33
C GLN A 141 1.38 5.38 17.65
N VAL A 142 0.54 4.38 17.93
CA VAL A 142 -0.23 4.33 19.18
C VAL A 142 0.70 4.09 20.37
N ASN A 143 1.69 3.21 20.22
CA ASN A 143 2.67 2.94 21.27
C ASN A 143 3.55 4.18 21.54
N ASP A 144 3.98 4.91 20.51
CA ASP A 144 4.74 6.16 20.64
C ASP A 144 3.93 7.22 21.41
N ILE A 145 2.61 7.32 21.15
CA ILE A 145 1.71 8.21 21.89
C ILE A 145 1.65 7.82 23.37
N PHE A 146 1.44 6.54 23.68
CA PHE A 146 1.37 6.09 25.06
C PHE A 146 2.69 6.22 25.79
N GLU A 147 3.80 5.90 25.14
CA GLU A 147 5.14 6.08 25.69
C GLU A 147 5.37 7.55 26.09
N GLY A 148 5.06 8.51 25.20
CA GLY A 148 5.21 9.93 25.52
C GLY A 148 4.32 10.40 26.67
N ILE A 149 3.09 9.87 26.78
CA ILE A 149 2.21 10.14 27.94
C ILE A 149 2.84 9.58 29.22
N PHE A 150 3.36 8.35 29.19
CA PHE A 150 3.90 7.68 30.38
C PHE A 150 5.27 8.21 30.81
N SER A 151 6.11 8.64 29.88
CA SER A 151 7.39 9.29 30.18
C SER A 151 7.23 10.72 30.70
N GLY A 152 6.06 11.33 30.48
CA GLY A 152 5.78 12.72 30.82
C GLY A 152 6.28 13.71 29.77
N ASP A 153 6.77 13.23 28.62
CA ASP A 153 7.20 14.05 27.48
C ASP A 153 6.00 14.61 26.69
N GLY A 154 4.80 14.06 26.90
CA GLY A 154 3.57 14.49 26.25
C GLY A 154 3.35 13.81 24.90
N LEU A 155 2.58 14.46 24.02
CA LEU A 155 2.29 13.92 22.69
C LEU A 155 3.40 14.32 21.71
N ASN A 156 4.01 13.33 21.05
CA ASN A 156 5.01 13.56 20.01
C ASN A 156 4.35 13.56 18.63
N PHE A 157 4.31 14.72 17.99
CA PHE A 157 3.64 14.95 16.70
C PHE A 157 4.60 14.98 15.51
N SER A 158 5.74 14.27 15.58
CA SER A 158 6.85 14.41 14.63
C SER A 158 6.63 13.77 13.24
N LYS A 159 5.53 14.12 12.56
CA LYS A 159 5.45 13.93 11.10
C LYS A 159 6.34 14.95 10.42
N LYS A 160 7.23 14.48 9.56
CA LYS A 160 8.09 15.37 8.79
C LYS A 160 7.46 15.68 7.45
N SER A 161 7.64 16.91 6.99
CA SER A 161 7.09 17.38 5.72
C SER A 161 7.71 16.69 4.49
N ASP A 162 8.90 16.10 4.62
CA ASP A 162 9.60 15.36 3.58
C ASP A 162 9.38 13.84 3.66
N GLU A 163 8.53 13.37 4.58
CA GLU A 163 8.21 11.94 4.75
C GLU A 163 6.76 11.64 4.30
N ILE A 164 6.56 10.44 3.73
CA ILE A 164 5.25 9.88 3.45
C ILE A 164 5.06 8.58 4.23
N TYR A 165 3.82 8.30 4.66
CA TYR A 165 3.55 7.21 5.60
C TYR A 165 2.53 6.19 5.07
N PRO A 166 2.91 5.30 4.11
CA PRO A 166 1.98 4.36 3.48
C PRO A 166 1.15 3.51 4.45
N LEU A 167 1.72 3.15 5.60
CA LEU A 167 1.13 2.21 6.57
C LEU A 167 0.57 2.88 7.83
N ILE A 168 0.56 4.21 7.94
CA ILE A 168 0.27 4.93 9.20
C ILE A 168 -1.09 4.60 9.83
N ASN A 169 -2.04 4.16 9.01
CA ASN A 169 -3.40 3.81 9.42
C ASN A 169 -3.68 2.31 9.30
N VAL A 170 -2.66 1.51 9.00
CA VAL A 170 -2.75 0.07 8.79
C VAL A 170 -2.29 -0.65 10.06
N PRO A 171 -3.15 -1.48 10.65
CA PRO A 171 -2.79 -2.31 11.80
C PRO A 171 -1.72 -3.35 11.49
N LEU A 172 -0.87 -3.65 12.47
CA LEU A 172 0.18 -4.68 12.39
C LEU A 172 -0.39 -6.07 12.10
N ASP A 173 -1.49 -6.44 12.76
CA ASP A 173 -2.16 -7.74 12.59
C ASP A 173 -2.62 -7.95 11.14
N TRP A 174 -3.11 -6.90 10.48
CA TRP A 174 -3.49 -6.97 9.07
C TRP A 174 -2.28 -7.19 8.16
N ILE A 175 -1.18 -6.50 8.43
CA ILE A 175 0.05 -6.63 7.64
C ILE A 175 0.61 -8.05 7.80
N ASN A 176 0.81 -8.50 9.03
CA ASN A 176 1.38 -9.81 9.31
C ASN A 176 0.48 -10.95 8.84
N SER A 177 -0.85 -10.85 9.00
CA SER A 177 -1.78 -11.83 8.45
C SER A 177 -1.69 -11.93 6.92
N PHE A 178 -1.49 -10.81 6.22
CA PHE A 178 -1.29 -10.82 4.77
C PHE A 178 0.07 -11.43 4.39
N LEU A 179 1.15 -11.03 5.07
CA LEU A 179 2.50 -11.52 4.83
C LEU A 179 2.59 -13.03 5.06
N GLU A 180 1.98 -13.54 6.13
CA GLU A 180 1.89 -14.97 6.43
C GLU A 180 1.16 -15.73 5.30
N MET A 181 0.00 -15.23 4.85
CA MET A 181 -0.75 -15.82 3.72
C MET A 181 0.05 -15.84 2.42
N ASP A 182 1.00 -14.91 2.25
CA ASP A 182 1.83 -14.76 1.06
C ASP A 182 3.23 -15.38 1.19
N ASN A 183 3.49 -16.10 2.30
CA ASN A 183 4.77 -16.70 2.67
C ASN A 183 5.94 -15.71 2.69
N GLN A 184 5.71 -14.53 3.26
CA GLN A 184 6.72 -13.48 3.44
C GLN A 184 7.13 -13.36 4.91
N GLU A 185 8.27 -12.73 5.15
CA GLU A 185 8.73 -12.45 6.51
C GLU A 185 7.78 -11.48 7.21
N LEU A 186 7.47 -11.78 8.48
CA LEU A 186 6.63 -10.94 9.31
C LEU A 186 7.41 -9.71 9.78
N ILE A 187 6.71 -8.61 10.00
CA ILE A 187 7.29 -7.41 10.59
C ILE A 187 7.00 -7.36 12.09
N GLU A 188 7.90 -6.76 12.85
CA GLU A 188 7.72 -6.49 14.28
C GLU A 188 7.38 -5.02 14.50
N ASN A 189 6.70 -4.73 15.62
CA ASN A 189 6.64 -3.37 16.14
C ASN A 189 8.06 -2.86 16.40
N LYS A 190 8.33 -1.63 15.97
CA LYS A 190 9.58 -0.94 16.27
C LYS A 190 9.60 -0.46 17.71
N ASN A 191 8.45 0.01 18.22
CA ASN A 191 8.36 0.42 19.61
C ASN A 191 8.22 -0.81 20.51
N LYS A 192 9.22 -1.03 21.38
CA LYS A 192 9.31 -2.15 22.33
C LYS A 192 9.05 -1.73 23.79
N ASN A 193 8.43 -0.58 24.01
CA ASN A 193 8.10 -0.10 25.36
C ASN A 193 7.04 -1.03 26.00
N GLU A 194 7.45 -1.81 27.00
CA GLU A 194 6.61 -2.84 27.63
C GLU A 194 5.33 -2.27 28.25
N LEU A 195 5.40 -1.06 28.83
CA LEU A 195 4.24 -0.43 29.46
C LEU A 195 3.22 0.03 28.41
N ALA A 196 3.70 0.65 27.32
CA ALA A 196 2.85 1.04 26.20
C ALA A 196 2.17 -0.18 25.56
N ILE A 197 2.94 -1.26 25.33
CA ILE A 197 2.43 -2.52 24.78
C ILE A 197 1.37 -3.13 25.69
N SER A 198 1.66 -3.27 27.00
CA SER A 198 0.71 -3.84 27.95
C SER A 198 -0.58 -3.03 28.05
N PHE A 199 -0.49 -1.70 27.97
CA PHE A 199 -1.67 -0.84 27.98
C PHE A 199 -2.47 -0.95 26.67
N SER A 200 -1.80 -1.04 25.53
CA SER A 200 -2.41 -1.29 24.22
C SER A 200 -3.18 -2.62 24.21
N GLU A 201 -2.60 -3.69 24.76
CA GLU A 201 -3.27 -5.00 24.89
C GLU A 201 -4.52 -4.90 25.78
N PHE A 202 -4.42 -4.24 26.93
CA PHE A 202 -5.58 -4.01 27.81
C PHE A 202 -6.71 -3.26 27.11
N LEU A 203 -6.39 -2.21 26.34
CA LEU A 203 -7.40 -1.43 25.63
C LEU A 203 -8.03 -2.19 24.48
N GLU A 204 -7.33 -3.15 23.86
CA GLU A 204 -7.88 -3.97 22.79
C GLU A 204 -9.06 -4.81 23.29
N ASP A 205 -8.96 -5.34 24.51
CA ASP A 205 -10.04 -6.11 25.17
C ASP A 205 -11.26 -5.25 25.52
N VAL A 206 -11.04 -3.97 25.85
CA VAL A 206 -12.10 -3.06 26.30
C VAL A 206 -12.78 -2.36 25.11
N ALA A 207 -11.99 -1.95 24.11
CA ALA A 207 -12.45 -1.13 22.99
C ALA A 207 -11.69 -1.51 21.70
N PRO A 208 -12.27 -2.36 20.83
CA PRO A 208 -11.58 -2.88 19.63
C PRO A 208 -11.10 -1.81 18.62
N GLN A 209 -11.64 -0.59 18.70
CA GLN A 209 -11.29 0.53 17.82
C GLN A 209 -10.38 1.57 18.50
N TYR A 210 -9.78 1.24 19.65
CA TYR A 210 -9.00 2.20 20.43
C TYR A 210 -7.85 2.81 19.62
N LYS A 211 -7.12 2.02 18.82
CA LYS A 211 -5.97 2.49 18.01
C LYS A 211 -6.36 3.70 17.15
N GLU A 212 -7.45 3.60 16.41
CA GLU A 212 -7.96 4.70 15.58
C GLU A 212 -8.44 5.89 16.41
N ASN A 213 -9.03 5.64 17.58
CA ASN A 213 -9.54 6.69 18.46
C ASN A 213 -8.41 7.47 19.15
N VAL A 214 -7.34 6.78 19.57
CA VAL A 214 -6.15 7.39 20.17
C VAL A 214 -5.48 8.32 19.17
N VAL A 215 -5.25 7.85 17.94
CA VAL A 215 -4.64 8.67 16.88
C VAL A 215 -5.51 9.89 16.54
N LYS A 216 -6.83 9.72 16.41
CA LYS A 216 -7.74 10.86 16.17
C LYS A 216 -7.74 11.87 17.33
N ALA A 217 -7.71 11.38 18.57
CA ALA A 217 -7.66 12.24 19.74
C ALA A 217 -6.34 13.03 19.79
N ALA A 218 -5.22 12.38 19.49
CA ALA A 218 -3.92 13.04 19.39
C ALA A 218 -3.92 14.13 18.30
N GLN A 219 -4.38 13.81 17.08
CA GLN A 219 -4.50 14.77 15.98
C GLN A 219 -5.39 15.96 16.33
N PHE A 220 -6.52 15.74 17.01
CA PHE A 220 -7.38 16.83 17.44
C PHE A 220 -6.72 17.78 18.46
N ILE A 221 -5.83 17.26 19.30
CA ILE A 221 -5.06 18.08 20.25
C ILE A 221 -3.99 18.86 19.48
N GLU A 222 -3.30 18.24 18.53
CA GLU A 222 -2.31 18.88 17.65
C GLU A 222 -2.92 20.08 16.92
N GLU A 223 -4.04 19.87 16.21
CA GLU A 223 -4.74 20.93 15.46
C GLU A 223 -5.14 22.12 16.34
N LYS A 224 -5.53 21.86 17.61
CA LYS A 224 -5.85 22.94 18.54
C LYS A 224 -4.63 23.75 18.96
N LEU A 225 -3.51 23.08 19.22
CA LEU A 225 -2.26 23.74 19.62
C LEU A 225 -1.68 24.60 18.50
N GLU A 226 -1.90 24.25 17.23
CA GLU A 226 -1.48 25.08 16.08
C GLU A 226 -2.33 26.35 15.88
N THR A 227 -3.56 26.36 16.42
CA THR A 227 -4.49 27.48 16.27
C THR A 227 -4.46 28.50 17.41
N GLU A 228 -3.69 28.25 18.48
CA GLU A 228 -3.46 29.15 19.62
C GLU A 228 -2.15 29.94 19.49
#